data_AF-S2Z121-F1
#
_entry.id   AF-S2Z121-F1
#
_cell.length_a   1.000
_cell.length_b   1.000
_cell.length_c   1.000
_cell.angle_alpha   90.00
_cell.angle_beta   90.00
_cell.angle_gamma   90.00
#
_symmetry.space_group_name_H-M   'P 1'
#
loop_
_entity.id
_entity.type
_entity.pdbx_description
1 polymer ?
#
loop_
_entity_poly.entity_id
_entity_poly.type
_entity_poly.pdbx_seq_one_letter_code
_entity_poly.pdbx_strand_id
1 'polypeptide(L)'
;MKRLLALLLLVPLAVGAFFVTDLASTWSEDEGAPVPMVSGADLVPARRAAGEASTQADFVKRGTKELVDGSKQLSDGMGELSSGAGTAASGAQQLNQGMVQLQAGTAQLADGATRVADGVEQAVGYVNQIGVIQQQLLAMIDETDADLAKNPLPDAKEARARLAEVRPQVENFEFDANMVDQLAQLRSGSREIANQLGKNGSQYHDGIYTATQASKQLADGLATLQSGVDQAKQGADDLNAGATRVDAMAQKSTDNAKGTARAIPVLPVVEAEEEPSEFLPPLYSFLVSLIVLIGAAFVGLTRLPLWWKVGSNVAIVALGLLLVWLLGTALSPLAITGIAVALALTAAVGTLSATLLTRYFGQIGYAVVLAGTLVQAGVTGWVWQSLTSGGSALWARVLAGVMPLNYPTAAITAMGNGGNQTIIWVCLAVLVALAAVSGGLLATTRDEQLA
;
A
#
# COMPACT_ATOMS: atom_id res chain seq x y z
N MET A 1 -24.45 -9.21 -0.69
CA MET A 1 -25.45 -8.22 -0.22
C MET A 1 -24.82 -6.88 0.16
N LYS A 2 -23.77 -6.84 1.01
CA LYS A 2 -23.13 -5.57 1.44
C LYS A 2 -22.65 -4.65 0.29
N ARG A 3 -21.99 -5.20 -0.75
CA ARG A 3 -21.57 -4.40 -1.93
C ARG A 3 -22.71 -3.71 -2.69
N LEU A 4 -23.94 -4.20 -2.60
CA LEU A 4 -25.12 -3.59 -3.23
C LEU A 4 -25.64 -2.39 -2.43
N LEU A 5 -25.38 -2.31 -1.12
CA LEU A 5 -25.79 -1.16 -0.29
C LEU A 5 -25.04 0.12 -0.65
N ALA A 6 -23.82 0.01 -1.21
CA ALA A 6 -23.09 1.16 -1.73
C ALA A 6 -23.81 1.85 -2.91
N LEU A 7 -24.72 1.15 -3.61
CA LEU A 7 -25.55 1.74 -4.67
C LEU A 7 -26.56 2.76 -4.12
N LEU A 8 -26.83 2.78 -2.81
CA LEU A 8 -27.68 3.81 -2.19
C LEU A 8 -27.08 5.23 -2.33
N LEU A 9 -25.77 5.36 -2.57
CA LEU A 9 -25.15 6.64 -2.89
C LEU A 9 -25.64 7.24 -4.21
N LEU A 10 -26.18 6.43 -5.11
CA LEU A 10 -26.73 6.91 -6.39
C LEU A 10 -28.10 7.56 -6.22
N VAL A 11 -28.83 7.31 -5.13
CA VAL A 11 -30.18 7.85 -4.93
C VAL A 11 -30.17 9.37 -4.75
N PRO A 12 -29.34 9.96 -3.86
CA PRO A 12 -29.23 11.42 -3.76
C PRO A 12 -28.73 12.08 -5.06
N LEU A 13 -27.83 11.41 -5.78
CA LEU A 13 -27.26 11.90 -7.05
C LEU A 13 -28.31 11.91 -8.17
N ALA A 14 -29.09 10.83 -8.29
CA ALA A 14 -30.16 10.75 -9.28
C ALA A 14 -31.28 11.78 -9.01
N VAL A 15 -31.63 11.99 -7.74
CA VAL A 15 -32.60 13.02 -7.35
C VAL A 15 -32.05 14.41 -7.64
N GLY A 16 -30.81 14.71 -7.23
CA GLY A 16 -30.21 16.02 -7.47
C GLY A 16 -30.03 16.34 -8.96
N ALA A 17 -29.72 15.35 -9.80
CA ALA A 17 -29.61 15.50 -11.25
C ALA A 17 -30.92 15.94 -11.91
N PHE A 18 -32.07 15.65 -11.29
CA PHE A 18 -33.39 16.07 -11.78
C PHE A 18 -33.70 17.54 -11.47
N PHE A 19 -33.16 18.07 -10.37
CA PHE A 19 -33.45 19.44 -9.91
C PHE A 19 -32.42 20.49 -10.36
N VAL A 20 -31.18 20.08 -10.69
CA VAL A 20 -30.12 20.99 -11.17
C VAL A 20 -30.02 20.92 -12.70
N THR A 21 -30.95 21.59 -13.39
CA THR A 21 -31.09 21.52 -14.87
C THR A 21 -30.59 22.74 -15.62
N ASP A 22 -30.46 23.89 -14.94
CA ASP A 22 -29.94 25.13 -15.48
C ASP A 22 -28.74 25.63 -14.68
N LEU A 23 -27.55 25.16 -15.06
CA LEU A 23 -26.30 25.54 -14.41
C LEU A 23 -25.88 26.95 -14.81
N ALA A 24 -26.23 27.42 -16.03
CA ALA A 24 -25.85 28.73 -16.53
C ALA A 24 -26.43 29.87 -15.70
N SER A 25 -27.66 29.69 -15.20
CA SER A 25 -28.31 30.63 -14.28
C SER A 25 -27.58 30.80 -12.92
N THR A 26 -26.48 30.09 -12.67
CA THR A 26 -25.64 30.31 -11.47
C THR A 26 -24.60 31.41 -11.63
N TRP A 27 -24.36 31.88 -12.86
CA TRP A 27 -23.42 32.97 -13.16
C TRP A 27 -23.90 33.96 -14.25
N SER A 28 -25.07 33.73 -14.87
CA SER A 28 -25.69 34.67 -15.81
C SER A 28 -27.15 34.94 -15.47
N GLU A 29 -27.55 36.22 -15.37
CA GLU A 29 -28.96 36.61 -15.33
C GLU A 29 -29.55 36.58 -16.74
N ASP A 30 -30.70 35.93 -16.89
CA ASP A 30 -31.40 35.73 -18.15
C ASP A 30 -32.21 36.99 -18.50
N GLU A 31 -31.54 38.12 -18.80
CA GLU A 31 -32.16 39.26 -19.48
C GLU A 31 -31.52 39.41 -20.87
N GLY A 32 -32.31 39.08 -21.89
CA GLY A 32 -31.96 39.33 -23.28
C GLY A 32 -31.81 40.82 -23.55
N ALA A 33 -30.57 41.33 -23.53
CA ALA A 33 -30.28 42.67 -24.00
C ALA A 33 -30.25 42.69 -25.54
N PRO A 34 -30.93 43.66 -26.21
CA PRO A 34 -30.78 43.86 -27.63
C PRO A 34 -29.33 44.26 -27.93
N VAL A 35 -28.79 43.74 -29.04
CA VAL A 35 -27.40 43.95 -29.50
C VAL A 35 -27.06 45.45 -29.48
N PRO A 36 -26.23 45.95 -28.54
CA PRO A 36 -25.81 47.34 -28.56
C PRO A 36 -24.67 47.49 -29.57
N MET A 37 -24.56 48.68 -30.17
CA MET A 37 -23.28 49.13 -30.71
C MET A 37 -22.25 49.12 -29.56
N VAL A 38 -21.24 48.25 -29.65
CA VAL A 38 -20.18 48.10 -28.64
C VAL A 38 -19.47 49.45 -28.46
N SER A 39 -19.69 50.10 -27.32
CA SER A 39 -18.99 51.32 -26.93
C SER A 39 -17.66 50.97 -26.24
N GLY A 40 -16.74 51.93 -26.14
CA GLY A 40 -15.49 51.73 -25.40
C GLY A 40 -15.69 51.37 -23.93
N ALA A 41 -16.83 51.75 -23.33
CA ALA A 41 -17.22 51.42 -21.96
C ALA A 41 -17.56 49.92 -21.81
N ASP A 42 -18.23 49.31 -22.79
CA ASP A 42 -18.61 47.88 -22.77
C ASP A 42 -17.40 46.94 -22.87
N LEU A 43 -16.27 47.44 -23.37
CA LEU A 43 -15.02 46.68 -23.51
C LEU A 43 -14.14 46.71 -22.25
N VAL A 44 -14.44 47.59 -21.28
CA VAL A 44 -13.68 47.68 -20.02
C VAL A 44 -13.92 46.47 -19.12
N PRO A 45 -15.17 46.02 -18.87
CA PRO A 45 -15.43 44.78 -18.14
C PRO A 45 -14.81 43.56 -18.82
N ALA A 46 -14.92 43.48 -20.15
CA ALA A 46 -14.31 42.39 -20.94
C ALA A 46 -12.77 42.36 -20.80
N ARG A 47 -12.11 43.53 -20.78
CA ARG A 47 -10.66 43.63 -20.56
C ARG A 47 -10.27 43.28 -19.13
N ARG A 48 -11.03 43.73 -18.13
CA ARG A 48 -10.81 43.39 -16.72
C ARG A 48 -10.94 41.88 -16.51
N ALA A 49 -12.02 41.28 -17.01
CA ALA A 49 -12.24 39.83 -16.98
C ALA A 49 -11.13 39.06 -17.72
N ALA A 50 -10.67 39.54 -18.87
CA ALA A 50 -9.55 38.91 -19.59
C ALA A 50 -8.20 39.04 -18.84
N GLY A 51 -7.98 40.16 -18.14
CA GLY A 51 -6.82 40.37 -17.26
C GLY A 51 -6.84 39.44 -16.04
N GLU A 52 -7.99 39.31 -15.39
CA GLU A 52 -8.20 38.37 -14.28
C GLU A 52 -8.00 36.92 -14.74
N ALA A 53 -8.61 36.54 -15.86
CA ALA A 53 -8.45 35.22 -16.45
C ALA A 53 -6.98 34.91 -16.78
N SER A 54 -6.20 35.90 -17.24
CA SER A 54 -4.76 35.72 -17.46
C SER A 54 -4.01 35.46 -16.14
N THR A 55 -4.28 36.23 -15.09
CA THR A 55 -3.65 36.05 -13.77
C THR A 55 -4.01 34.69 -13.17
N GLN A 56 -5.26 34.29 -13.29
CA GLN A 56 -5.75 33.02 -12.78
C GLN A 56 -5.20 31.84 -13.58
N ALA A 57 -5.08 31.97 -14.91
CA ALA A 57 -4.41 30.97 -15.72
C ALA A 57 -2.91 30.84 -15.38
N ASP A 58 -2.24 31.92 -14.97
CA ASP A 58 -0.87 31.86 -14.46
C ASP A 58 -0.79 31.19 -13.07
N PHE A 59 -1.82 31.30 -12.24
CA PHE A 59 -1.92 30.54 -10.99
C PHE A 59 -2.12 29.04 -11.25
N VAL A 60 -3.05 28.67 -12.14
CA VAL A 60 -3.30 27.27 -12.51
C VAL A 60 -2.03 26.64 -13.09
N LYS A 61 -1.33 27.34 -14.00
CA LYS A 61 -0.06 26.87 -14.57
C LYS A 61 1.00 26.60 -13.51
N ARG A 62 1.09 27.42 -12.45
CA ARG A 62 2.00 27.15 -11.33
C ARG A 62 1.58 25.94 -10.52
N GLY A 63 0.29 25.82 -10.19
CA GLY A 63 -0.23 24.69 -9.44
C GLY A 63 -0.11 23.36 -10.18
N THR A 64 -0.33 23.34 -11.50
CA THR A 64 -0.12 22.12 -12.32
C THR A 64 1.34 21.76 -12.44
N LYS A 65 2.24 22.75 -12.49
CA LYS A 65 3.68 22.51 -12.44
C LYS A 65 4.11 21.88 -11.11
N GLU A 66 3.64 22.41 -9.98
CA GLU A 66 3.90 21.83 -8.66
C GLU A 66 3.36 20.40 -8.54
N LEU A 67 2.17 20.14 -9.10
CA LEU A 67 1.60 18.80 -9.16
C LEU A 67 2.48 17.83 -9.97
N VAL A 68 2.97 18.27 -11.15
CA VAL A 68 3.91 17.47 -11.96
C VAL A 68 5.17 17.19 -11.15
N ASP A 69 5.79 18.21 -10.57
CA ASP A 69 7.03 18.07 -9.81
C ASP A 69 6.85 17.12 -8.61
N GLY A 70 5.75 17.25 -7.86
CA GLY A 70 5.43 16.36 -6.73
C GLY A 70 5.10 14.93 -7.16
N SER A 71 4.37 14.75 -8.26
CA SER A 71 4.06 13.42 -8.81
C SER A 71 5.30 12.71 -9.35
N LYS A 72 6.25 13.46 -9.91
CA LYS A 72 7.56 12.96 -10.32
C LYS A 72 8.39 12.52 -9.12
N GLN A 73 8.46 13.33 -8.07
CA GLN A 73 9.14 12.93 -6.83
C GLN A 73 8.57 11.64 -6.23
N LEU A 74 7.24 11.48 -6.27
CA LEU A 74 6.58 10.25 -5.83
C LEU A 74 6.97 9.06 -6.71
N SER A 75 6.94 9.21 -8.04
CA SER A 75 7.36 8.18 -9.00
C SER A 75 8.82 7.76 -8.79
N ASP A 76 9.73 8.74 -8.64
CA ASP A 76 11.14 8.50 -8.37
C ASP A 76 11.34 7.75 -7.04
N GLY A 77 10.68 8.20 -5.96
CA GLY A 77 10.74 7.54 -4.65
C GLY A 77 10.13 6.13 -4.63
N MET A 78 9.09 5.87 -5.43
CA MET A 78 8.57 4.51 -5.65
C MET A 78 9.54 3.64 -6.44
N GLY A 79 10.31 4.23 -7.37
CA GLY A 79 11.42 3.56 -8.04
C GLY A 79 12.50 3.08 -7.06
N GLU A 80 12.92 3.95 -6.14
CA GLU A 80 13.87 3.60 -5.08
C GLU A 80 13.32 2.50 -4.17
N LEU A 81 12.05 2.60 -3.75
CA LEU A 81 11.40 1.59 -2.91
C LEU A 81 11.29 0.24 -3.62
N SER A 82 10.95 0.22 -4.91
CA SER A 82 10.91 -1.01 -5.74
C SER A 82 12.28 -1.67 -5.81
N SER A 83 13.33 -0.89 -6.07
CA SER A 83 14.71 -1.40 -6.07
C SER A 83 15.13 -1.96 -4.70
N GLY A 84 14.78 -1.27 -3.62
CA GLY A 84 15.06 -1.74 -2.25
C GLY A 84 14.30 -3.03 -1.91
N ALA A 85 13.02 -3.11 -2.27
CA ALA A 85 12.20 -4.31 -2.09
C ALA A 85 12.75 -5.50 -2.89
N GLY A 86 13.16 -5.30 -4.14
CA GLY A 86 13.80 -6.33 -4.96
C GLY A 86 15.12 -6.82 -4.39
N THR A 87 15.93 -5.91 -3.82
CA THR A 87 17.17 -6.27 -3.13
C THR A 87 16.88 -7.12 -1.89
N ALA A 88 15.89 -6.73 -1.08
CA ALA A 88 15.50 -7.49 0.10
C ALA A 88 14.94 -8.89 -0.26
N ALA A 89 14.09 -8.97 -1.28
CA ALA A 89 13.54 -10.23 -1.77
C ALA A 89 14.64 -11.18 -2.26
N SER A 90 15.61 -10.65 -3.03
CA SER A 90 16.77 -11.42 -3.50
C SER A 90 17.62 -11.92 -2.33
N GLY A 91 17.90 -11.06 -1.34
CA GLY A 91 18.64 -11.43 -0.14
C GLY A 91 17.94 -12.50 0.69
N ALA A 92 16.62 -12.44 0.81
CA ALA A 92 15.83 -13.46 1.51
C ALA A 92 15.80 -14.80 0.77
N GLN A 93 15.75 -14.79 -0.57
CA GLN A 93 15.90 -16.01 -1.37
C GLN A 93 17.28 -16.64 -1.19
N GLN A 94 18.35 -15.84 -1.17
CA GLN A 94 19.71 -16.33 -0.90
C GLN A 94 19.82 -16.91 0.52
N LEU A 95 19.24 -16.24 1.52
CA LEU A 95 19.17 -16.77 2.88
C LEU A 95 18.44 -18.12 2.92
N ASN A 96 17.30 -18.24 2.25
CA ASN A 96 16.57 -19.49 2.19
C ASN A 96 17.38 -20.62 1.52
N GLN A 97 18.04 -20.34 0.41
CA GLN A 97 18.92 -21.30 -0.25
C GLN A 97 20.07 -21.74 0.66
N GLY A 98 20.70 -20.79 1.38
CA GLY A 98 21.75 -21.07 2.36
C GLY A 98 21.25 -21.93 3.52
N MET A 99 20.03 -21.68 4.01
CA MET A 99 19.41 -22.50 5.06
C MET A 99 19.10 -23.93 4.59
N VAL A 100 18.62 -24.10 3.35
CA VAL A 100 18.41 -25.44 2.76
C VAL A 100 19.74 -26.19 2.62
N GLN A 101 20.80 -25.51 2.19
CA GLN A 101 22.15 -26.10 2.13
C GLN A 101 22.67 -26.49 3.51
N LEU A 102 22.47 -25.62 4.51
CA LEU A 102 22.83 -25.90 5.89
C LEU A 102 22.08 -27.13 6.43
N GLN A 103 20.77 -27.22 6.20
CA GLN A 103 19.96 -28.38 6.59
C GLN A 103 20.47 -29.67 5.93
N ALA A 104 20.82 -29.63 4.64
CA ALA A 104 21.41 -30.79 3.95
C ALA A 104 22.78 -31.18 4.53
N GLY A 105 23.65 -30.20 4.82
CA GLY A 105 24.94 -30.44 5.45
C GLY A 105 24.83 -31.01 6.87
N THR A 106 23.85 -30.54 7.65
CA THR A 106 23.52 -31.09 8.96
C THR A 106 23.12 -32.57 8.87
N ALA A 107 22.27 -32.93 7.90
CA ALA A 107 21.87 -34.32 7.69
C ALA A 107 23.09 -35.21 7.31
N GLN A 108 23.97 -34.73 6.44
CA GLN A 108 25.20 -35.44 6.09
C GLN A 108 26.14 -35.62 7.29
N LEU A 109 26.24 -34.62 8.16
CA LEU A 109 27.03 -34.70 9.39
C LEU A 109 26.42 -35.71 10.38
N ALA A 110 25.09 -35.75 10.50
CA ALA A 110 24.39 -36.75 11.31
C ALA A 110 24.69 -38.18 10.81
N ASP A 111 24.59 -38.41 9.49
CA ASP A 111 24.92 -39.70 8.86
C ASP A 111 26.40 -40.09 9.05
N GLY A 112 27.30 -39.11 8.99
CA GLY A 112 28.72 -39.30 9.30
C GLY A 112 28.93 -39.74 10.75
N ALA A 113 28.29 -39.05 11.70
CA ALA A 113 28.37 -39.36 13.12
C ALA A 113 27.79 -40.76 13.44
N THR A 114 26.68 -41.15 12.81
CA THR A 114 26.13 -42.52 12.91
C THR A 114 27.13 -43.55 12.42
N ARG A 115 27.75 -43.34 11.24
CA ARG A 115 28.75 -44.27 10.70
C ARG A 115 29.97 -44.43 11.60
N VAL A 116 30.43 -43.35 12.22
CA VAL A 116 31.52 -43.41 13.21
C VAL A 116 31.09 -44.22 14.43
N ALA A 117 29.90 -43.94 14.98
CA ALA A 117 29.39 -44.67 16.13
C ALA A 117 29.27 -46.19 15.85
N ASP A 118 28.72 -46.56 14.69
CA ASP A 118 28.53 -47.96 14.31
C ASP A 118 29.87 -48.67 14.06
N GLY A 119 30.83 -48.00 13.41
CA GLY A 119 32.18 -48.54 13.21
C GLY A 119 32.93 -48.76 14.53
N VAL A 120 32.79 -47.85 15.48
CA VAL A 120 33.39 -47.99 16.83
C VAL A 120 32.69 -49.09 17.62
N GLU A 121 31.37 -49.24 17.51
CA GLU A 121 30.62 -50.34 18.11
C GLU A 121 31.09 -51.71 17.59
N GLN A 122 31.35 -51.81 16.28
CA GLN A 122 31.91 -53.01 15.68
C GLN A 122 33.32 -53.31 16.22
N ALA A 123 34.19 -52.29 16.34
CA ALA A 123 35.53 -52.44 16.89
C ALA A 123 35.51 -52.93 18.35
N VAL A 124 34.65 -52.34 19.21
CA VAL A 124 34.45 -52.79 20.60
C VAL A 124 33.92 -54.22 20.63
N GLY A 125 33.02 -54.59 19.71
CA GLY A 125 32.54 -55.96 19.55
C GLY A 125 33.66 -56.97 19.29
N TYR A 126 34.60 -56.65 18.40
CA TYR A 126 35.77 -57.49 18.14
C TYR A 126 36.69 -57.61 19.36
N VAL A 127 36.96 -56.50 20.06
CA VAL A 127 37.77 -56.52 21.28
C VAL A 127 37.17 -57.45 22.35
N ASN A 128 35.85 -57.36 22.56
CA ASN A 128 35.16 -58.23 23.52
C ASN A 128 35.19 -59.71 23.10
N GLN A 129 35.04 -60.00 21.81
CA GLN A 129 35.15 -61.37 21.29
C GLN A 129 36.53 -61.96 21.51
N ILE A 130 37.59 -61.18 21.32
CA ILE A 130 38.97 -61.63 21.59
C ILE A 130 39.15 -61.95 23.08
N GLY A 131 38.57 -61.16 23.99
CA GLY A 131 38.56 -61.48 25.42
C GLY A 131 37.86 -62.81 25.74
N VAL A 132 36.74 -63.12 25.07
CA VAL A 132 36.07 -64.44 25.23
C VAL A 132 36.95 -65.57 24.69
N ILE A 133 37.58 -65.39 23.53
CA ILE A 133 38.48 -66.37 22.94
C ILE A 133 39.69 -66.61 23.85
N GLN A 134 40.24 -65.56 24.46
CA GLN A 134 41.32 -65.64 25.43
C GLN A 134 40.92 -66.51 26.63
N GLN A 135 39.74 -66.32 27.21
CA GLN A 135 39.24 -67.14 28.32
C GLN A 135 39.03 -68.61 27.93
N GLN A 136 38.49 -68.86 26.73
CA GLN A 136 38.36 -70.21 26.19
C GLN A 136 39.73 -70.88 25.96
N LEU A 137 40.70 -70.13 25.45
CA LEU A 137 42.07 -70.62 25.23
C LEU A 137 42.76 -70.95 26.55
N LEU A 138 42.62 -70.10 27.58
CA LEU A 138 43.14 -70.38 28.93
C LEU A 138 42.51 -71.65 29.52
N ALA A 139 41.18 -71.80 29.42
CA ALA A 139 40.50 -73.01 29.89
C ALA A 139 40.99 -74.27 29.15
N MET A 140 41.20 -74.18 27.83
CA MET A 140 41.71 -75.27 27.01
C MET A 140 43.16 -75.65 27.37
N ILE A 141 44.00 -74.64 27.66
CA ILE A 141 45.36 -74.85 28.17
C ILE A 141 45.32 -75.57 29.52
N ASP A 142 44.48 -75.11 30.45
CA ASP A 142 44.34 -75.68 31.79
C ASP A 142 43.80 -77.12 31.75
N GLU A 143 42.82 -77.41 30.89
CA GLU A 143 42.28 -78.76 30.66
C GLU A 143 43.35 -79.69 30.06
N THR A 144 44.09 -79.22 29.05
CA THR A 144 45.17 -79.99 28.41
C THR A 144 46.31 -80.30 29.40
N ASP A 145 46.69 -79.34 30.25
CA ASP A 145 47.71 -79.56 31.29
C ASP A 145 47.25 -80.61 32.31
N ALA A 146 45.98 -80.55 32.73
CA ALA A 146 45.39 -81.50 33.67
C ALA A 146 45.34 -82.93 33.11
N ASP A 147 45.08 -83.08 31.80
CA ASP A 147 45.09 -84.39 31.15
C ASP A 147 46.52 -84.95 30.98
N LEU A 148 47.48 -84.11 30.58
CA LEU A 148 48.88 -84.49 30.48
C LEU A 148 49.47 -84.91 31.84
N ALA A 149 49.01 -84.30 32.94
CA ALA A 149 49.45 -84.67 34.29
C ALA A 149 49.13 -86.13 34.67
N LYS A 150 48.16 -86.76 34.01
CA LYS A 150 47.78 -88.17 34.24
C LYS A 150 48.74 -89.16 33.56
N ASN A 151 49.65 -88.70 32.69
CA ASN A 151 50.53 -89.55 31.88
C ASN A 151 52.00 -89.49 32.36
N PRO A 152 52.63 -90.62 32.76
CA PRO A 152 53.99 -90.64 33.31
C PRO A 152 55.12 -90.56 32.26
N LEU A 153 54.81 -90.49 30.96
CA LEU A 153 55.83 -90.49 29.90
C LEU A 153 56.70 -89.21 29.90
N PRO A 154 57.98 -89.29 29.49
CA PRO A 154 58.89 -88.13 29.43
C PRO A 154 58.36 -86.99 28.55
N ASP A 155 57.80 -87.33 27.38
CA ASP A 155 57.29 -86.38 26.40
C ASP A 155 56.12 -85.53 26.96
N ALA A 156 55.31 -86.10 27.86
CA ALA A 156 54.21 -85.39 28.52
C ALA A 156 54.73 -84.29 29.46
N LYS A 157 55.88 -84.50 30.13
CA LYS A 157 56.50 -83.48 30.98
C LYS A 157 57.02 -82.30 30.15
N GLU A 158 57.59 -82.58 28.98
CA GLU A 158 58.09 -81.53 28.08
C GLU A 158 56.94 -80.69 27.50
N ALA A 159 55.83 -81.33 27.11
CA ALA A 159 54.63 -80.62 26.64
C ALA A 159 54.02 -79.71 27.70
N ARG A 160 53.96 -80.16 28.97
CA ARG A 160 53.50 -79.33 30.10
C ARG A 160 54.41 -78.14 30.37
N ALA A 161 55.73 -78.31 30.25
CA ALA A 161 56.67 -77.19 30.40
C ALA A 161 56.42 -76.10 29.35
N ARG A 162 56.11 -76.48 28.10
CA ARG A 162 55.77 -75.53 27.02
C ARG A 162 54.42 -74.84 27.28
N LEU A 163 53.40 -75.58 27.74
CA LEU A 163 52.10 -74.97 28.10
C LEU A 163 52.24 -73.97 29.26
N ALA A 164 53.07 -74.28 30.25
CA ALA A 164 53.36 -73.38 31.37
C ALA A 164 54.04 -72.07 30.92
N GLU A 165 54.76 -72.09 29.80
CA GLU A 165 55.41 -70.91 29.23
C GLU A 165 54.44 -70.06 28.39
N VAL A 166 53.49 -70.70 27.68
CA VAL A 166 52.48 -70.03 26.83
C VAL A 166 51.32 -69.47 27.65
N ARG A 167 50.88 -70.15 28.71
CA ARG A 167 49.76 -69.71 29.58
C ARG A 167 49.89 -68.25 30.04
N PRO A 168 51.01 -67.80 30.64
CA PRO A 168 51.14 -66.41 31.08
C PRO A 168 51.22 -65.42 29.91
N GLN A 169 51.61 -65.84 28.70
CA GLN A 169 51.58 -64.98 27.52
C GLN A 169 50.14 -64.72 27.06
N VAL A 170 49.28 -65.74 27.13
CA VAL A 170 47.85 -65.63 26.84
C VAL A 170 47.13 -64.86 27.95
N GLU A 171 47.47 -65.10 29.21
CA GLU A 171 46.87 -64.45 30.37
C GLU A 171 47.19 -62.95 30.42
N ASN A 172 48.44 -62.57 30.16
CA ASN A 172 48.86 -61.16 30.16
C ASN A 172 48.53 -60.41 28.86
N PHE A 173 47.93 -61.08 27.86
CA PHE A 173 47.45 -60.41 26.66
C PHE A 173 46.17 -59.62 26.99
N GLU A 174 46.32 -58.39 27.45
CA GLU A 174 45.19 -57.49 27.71
C GLU A 174 45.15 -56.38 26.66
N PHE A 175 43.93 -56.03 26.24
CA PHE A 175 43.73 -54.76 25.56
C PHE A 175 43.85 -53.63 26.59
N ASP A 176 44.56 -52.56 26.23
CA ASP A 176 44.66 -51.37 27.09
C ASP A 176 43.25 -50.89 27.46
N ALA A 177 42.91 -50.97 28.75
CA ALA A 177 41.60 -50.56 29.26
C ALA A 177 41.28 -49.11 28.89
N ASN A 178 42.30 -48.25 28.79
CA ASN A 178 42.13 -46.87 28.36
C ASN A 178 41.65 -46.77 26.91
N MET A 179 42.12 -47.65 26.03
CA MET A 179 41.68 -47.68 24.63
C MET A 179 40.21 -48.08 24.52
N VAL A 180 39.77 -49.06 25.29
CA VAL A 180 38.37 -49.51 25.30
C VAL A 180 37.44 -48.41 25.82
N ASP A 181 37.84 -47.72 26.89
CA ASP A 181 37.09 -46.59 27.43
C ASP A 181 37.02 -45.42 26.42
N GLN A 182 38.13 -45.11 25.75
CA GLN A 182 38.17 -44.09 24.69
C GLN A 182 37.26 -44.44 23.52
N LEU A 183 37.22 -45.70 23.08
CA LEU A 183 36.30 -46.17 22.04
C LEU A 183 34.85 -46.09 22.52
N ALA A 184 34.55 -46.48 23.76
CA ALA A 184 33.22 -46.37 24.32
C ALA A 184 32.73 -44.92 24.38
N GLN A 185 33.61 -43.99 24.78
CA GLN A 185 33.35 -42.55 24.82
C GLN A 185 33.19 -41.96 23.42
N LEU A 186 34.01 -42.37 22.45
CA LEU A 186 33.89 -41.94 21.07
C LEU A 186 32.54 -42.39 20.48
N ARG A 187 32.15 -43.65 20.69
CA ARG A 187 30.85 -44.18 20.25
C ARG A 187 29.69 -43.38 20.85
N SER A 188 29.69 -43.15 22.16
CA SER A 188 28.60 -42.44 22.82
C SER A 188 28.52 -40.98 22.36
N GLY A 189 29.67 -40.31 22.23
CA GLY A 189 29.76 -38.95 21.70
C GLY A 189 29.26 -38.86 20.26
N SER A 190 29.67 -39.79 19.38
CA SER A 190 29.19 -39.82 18.00
C SER A 190 27.68 -40.12 17.90
N ARG A 191 27.14 -41.02 18.73
CA ARG A 191 25.67 -41.23 18.79
C ARG A 191 24.92 -40.00 19.28
N GLU A 192 25.45 -39.32 20.30
CA GLU A 192 24.82 -38.10 20.81
C GLU A 192 24.78 -37.01 19.74
N ILE A 193 25.91 -36.78 19.04
CA ILE A 193 25.97 -35.84 17.92
C ILE A 193 24.98 -36.25 16.82
N ALA A 194 24.95 -37.52 16.41
CA ALA A 194 24.01 -38.00 15.39
C ALA A 194 22.55 -37.74 15.78
N ASN A 195 22.21 -38.01 17.04
CA ASN A 195 20.87 -37.75 17.59
C ASN A 195 20.55 -36.26 17.61
N GLN A 196 21.47 -35.40 18.07
CA GLN A 196 21.25 -33.96 18.10
C GLN A 196 21.10 -33.36 16.70
N LEU A 197 21.78 -33.90 15.69
CA LEU A 197 21.75 -33.36 14.34
C LEU A 197 20.61 -33.93 13.48
N GLY A 198 20.25 -35.20 13.64
CA GLY A 198 19.33 -35.90 12.72
C GLY A 198 18.00 -36.35 13.32
N LYS A 199 17.85 -36.37 14.65
CA LYS A 199 16.63 -36.88 15.28
C LYS A 199 15.59 -35.78 15.42
N ASN A 200 14.39 -36.03 14.89
CA ASN A 200 13.22 -35.17 15.13
C ASN A 200 12.98 -35.00 16.64
N GLY A 201 12.77 -33.76 17.09
CA GLY A 201 12.61 -33.43 18.50
C GLY A 201 13.90 -33.00 19.20
N SER A 202 15.07 -33.04 18.53
CA SER A 202 16.28 -32.44 19.06
C SER A 202 16.27 -30.92 18.81
N GLN A 203 16.77 -30.15 19.78
CA GLN A 203 16.73 -28.68 19.70
C GLN A 203 17.49 -28.14 18.48
N TYR A 204 18.63 -28.74 18.13
CA TYR A 204 19.42 -28.29 17.00
C TYR A 204 18.72 -28.57 15.66
N HIS A 205 18.29 -29.83 15.44
CA HIS A 205 17.59 -30.21 14.21
C HIS A 205 16.32 -29.37 14.01
N ASP A 206 15.50 -29.26 15.06
CA ASP A 206 14.24 -28.52 15.00
C ASP A 206 14.49 -27.01 14.81
N GLY A 207 15.56 -26.48 15.39
CA GLY A 207 16.01 -25.10 15.17
C GLY A 207 16.38 -24.83 13.71
N ILE A 208 17.18 -25.70 13.09
CA ILE A 208 17.56 -25.58 11.67
C ILE A 208 16.33 -25.73 10.77
N TYR A 209 15.46 -26.69 11.04
CA TYR A 209 14.22 -26.87 10.29
C TYR A 209 13.32 -25.63 10.38
N THR A 210 13.09 -25.13 11.59
CA THR A 210 12.26 -23.94 11.83
C THR A 210 12.84 -22.69 11.17
N ALA A 211 14.17 -22.48 11.28
CA ALA A 211 14.84 -21.36 10.63
C ALA A 211 14.76 -21.47 9.10
N THR A 212 14.84 -22.68 8.54
CA THR A 212 14.67 -22.92 7.10
C THR A 212 13.26 -22.58 6.65
N GLN A 213 12.23 -23.00 7.39
CA GLN A 213 10.84 -22.63 7.06
C GLN A 213 10.57 -21.13 7.22
N ALA A 214 11.10 -20.50 8.27
CA ALA A 214 10.96 -19.07 8.48
C ALA A 214 11.63 -18.26 7.35
N SER A 215 12.82 -18.66 6.91
CA SER A 215 13.50 -18.02 5.78
C SER A 215 12.71 -18.15 4.48
N LYS A 216 12.01 -19.27 4.26
CA LYS A 216 11.13 -19.48 3.11
C LYS A 216 9.93 -18.53 3.17
N GLN A 217 9.25 -18.47 4.31
CA GLN A 217 8.11 -17.56 4.51
C GLN A 217 8.52 -16.09 4.33
N LEU A 218 9.70 -15.72 4.81
CA LEU A 218 10.26 -14.39 4.59
C LEU A 218 10.50 -14.09 3.11
N ALA A 219 11.10 -15.03 2.37
CA ALA A 219 11.34 -14.89 0.94
C ALA A 219 10.02 -14.75 0.15
N ASP A 220 9.02 -15.58 0.45
CA ASP A 220 7.70 -15.53 -0.19
C ASP A 220 6.97 -14.22 0.14
N GLY A 221 7.04 -13.77 1.39
CA GLY A 221 6.48 -12.50 1.85
C GLY A 221 7.11 -11.29 1.17
N LEU A 222 8.43 -11.29 1.03
CA LEU A 222 9.16 -10.22 0.34
C LEU A 222 8.94 -10.22 -1.17
N ALA A 223 8.77 -11.38 -1.80
CA ALA A 223 8.36 -11.46 -3.20
C ALA A 223 6.96 -10.85 -3.42
N THR A 224 6.03 -11.11 -2.49
CA THR A 224 4.69 -10.51 -2.51
C THR A 224 4.75 -8.99 -2.30
N LEU A 225 5.57 -8.54 -1.35
CA LEU A 225 5.80 -7.11 -1.11
C LEU A 225 6.37 -6.42 -2.35
N GLN A 226 7.39 -7.01 -2.99
CA GLN A 226 7.99 -6.50 -4.21
C GLN A 226 6.93 -6.32 -5.30
N SER A 227 6.09 -7.33 -5.55
CA SER A 227 5.00 -7.23 -6.53
C SER A 227 4.03 -6.09 -6.20
N GLY A 228 3.69 -5.90 -4.92
CA GLY A 228 2.84 -4.79 -4.47
C GLY A 228 3.48 -3.43 -4.66
N VAL A 229 4.80 -3.32 -4.41
CA VAL A 229 5.56 -2.09 -4.63
C VAL A 229 5.68 -1.76 -6.12
N ASP A 230 5.89 -2.76 -6.98
CA ASP A 230 5.94 -2.57 -8.42
C ASP A 230 4.59 -2.07 -8.98
N GLN A 231 3.48 -2.57 -8.46
CA GLN A 231 2.14 -2.05 -8.78
C GLN A 231 1.96 -0.61 -8.30
N ALA A 232 2.42 -0.28 -7.09
CA ALA A 232 2.36 1.08 -6.57
C ALA A 232 3.21 2.05 -7.39
N LYS A 233 4.40 1.62 -7.82
CA LYS A 233 5.27 2.36 -8.74
C LYS A 233 4.57 2.64 -10.07
N GLN A 234 3.95 1.62 -10.67
CA GLN A 234 3.19 1.80 -11.91
C GLN A 234 2.07 2.85 -11.73
N GLY A 235 1.35 2.81 -10.61
CA GLY A 235 0.33 3.81 -10.29
C GLY A 235 0.90 5.24 -10.11
N ALA A 236 2.09 5.37 -9.53
CA ALA A 236 2.78 6.66 -9.41
C ALA A 236 3.25 7.18 -10.78
N ASP A 237 3.74 6.31 -11.66
CA ASP A 237 4.11 6.66 -13.03
C ASP A 237 2.89 7.12 -13.84
N ASP A 238 1.76 6.43 -13.70
CA ASP A 238 0.48 6.80 -14.34
C ASP A 238 -0.04 8.15 -13.82
N LEU A 239 0.10 8.42 -12.51
CA LEU A 239 -0.24 9.71 -11.91
C LEU A 239 0.63 10.83 -12.48
N ASN A 240 1.94 10.63 -12.59
CA ASN A 240 2.87 11.60 -13.16
C ASN A 240 2.57 11.88 -14.64
N ALA A 241 2.26 10.84 -15.42
CA ALA A 241 1.81 11.00 -16.80
C ALA A 241 0.49 11.80 -16.87
N GLY A 242 -0.46 11.53 -15.97
CA GLY A 242 -1.70 12.28 -15.84
C GLY A 242 -1.47 13.76 -15.50
N ALA A 243 -0.64 14.04 -14.50
CA ALA A 243 -0.25 15.39 -14.11
C ALA A 243 0.39 16.16 -15.27
N THR A 244 1.29 15.52 -16.02
CA THR A 244 1.95 16.11 -17.19
C THR A 244 0.94 16.50 -18.27
N ARG A 245 -0.09 15.67 -18.52
CA ARG A 245 -1.17 16.01 -19.45
C ARG A 245 -2.00 17.20 -18.96
N VAL A 246 -2.31 17.25 -17.67
CA VAL A 246 -3.05 18.37 -17.07
C VAL A 246 -2.25 19.67 -17.16
N ASP A 247 -0.94 19.63 -16.91
CA ASP A 247 -0.06 20.79 -17.08
C ASP A 247 -0.03 21.28 -18.53
N ALA A 248 0.07 20.37 -19.51
CA ALA A 248 0.00 20.73 -20.93
C ALA A 248 -1.35 21.39 -21.30
N MET A 249 -2.46 20.89 -20.75
CA MET A 249 -3.78 21.51 -20.94
C MET A 249 -3.86 22.90 -20.29
N ALA A 250 -3.31 23.05 -19.08
CA ALA A 250 -3.25 24.33 -18.39
C ALA A 250 -2.43 25.36 -19.18
N GLN A 251 -1.24 24.98 -19.67
CA GLN A 251 -0.42 25.85 -20.51
C GLN A 251 -1.17 26.33 -21.75
N LYS A 252 -1.85 25.42 -22.47
CA LYS A 252 -2.65 25.77 -23.65
C LYS A 252 -3.80 26.72 -23.30
N SER A 253 -4.49 26.50 -22.18
CA SER A 253 -5.55 27.39 -21.70
C SER A 253 -5.00 28.77 -21.31
N THR A 254 -3.82 28.84 -20.68
CA THR A 254 -3.14 30.11 -20.38
C THR A 254 -2.77 30.87 -21.65
N ASP A 255 -2.23 30.20 -22.66
CA ASP A 255 -1.86 30.82 -23.93
C ASP A 255 -3.09 31.35 -24.67
N ASN A 256 -4.19 30.59 -24.67
CA ASN A 256 -5.46 31.03 -25.24
C ASN A 256 -6.03 32.24 -24.48
N ALA A 257 -6.05 32.23 -23.15
CA ALA A 257 -6.54 33.34 -22.34
C ALA A 257 -5.74 34.63 -22.61
N LYS A 258 -4.41 34.52 -22.67
CA LYS A 258 -3.52 35.64 -23.03
C LYS A 258 -3.71 36.11 -24.46
N GLY A 259 -3.96 35.20 -25.40
CA GLY A 259 -4.30 35.52 -26.79
C GLY A 259 -5.59 36.32 -26.90
N THR A 260 -6.65 35.87 -26.21
CA THR A 260 -7.95 36.56 -26.16
C THR A 260 -7.82 37.94 -25.51
N ALA A 261 -7.08 38.05 -24.41
CA ALA A 261 -6.84 39.35 -23.74
C ALA A 261 -6.16 40.37 -24.67
N ARG A 262 -5.24 39.92 -25.53
CA ARG A 262 -4.55 40.78 -26.51
C ARG A 262 -5.42 41.20 -27.69
N ALA A 263 -6.49 40.47 -27.98
CA ALA A 263 -7.37 40.73 -29.12
C ALA A 263 -8.45 41.80 -28.84
N ILE A 264 -8.64 42.21 -27.57
CA ILE A 264 -9.63 43.23 -27.18
C ILE A 264 -9.08 44.65 -27.47
N PRO A 265 -9.74 45.47 -28.32
CA PRO A 265 -9.23 46.78 -28.72
C PRO A 265 -9.26 47.83 -27.59
N VAL A 266 -8.35 48.82 -27.67
CA VAL A 266 -8.25 49.93 -26.71
C VAL A 266 -8.97 51.16 -27.25
N LEU A 267 -10.17 51.44 -26.73
CA LEU A 267 -10.90 52.69 -26.94
C LEU A 267 -10.78 53.61 -25.70
N PRO A 268 -10.78 54.94 -25.85
CA PRO A 268 -10.80 55.88 -24.72
C PRO A 268 -12.16 55.84 -24.01
N VAL A 269 -12.15 55.86 -22.68
CA VAL A 269 -13.33 55.69 -21.81
C VAL A 269 -13.58 56.99 -21.03
N VAL A 270 -14.83 57.45 -20.97
CA VAL A 270 -15.32 58.48 -20.05
C VAL A 270 -15.73 57.77 -18.75
N GLU A 271 -15.18 58.21 -17.62
CA GLU A 271 -15.37 57.58 -16.30
C GLU A 271 -16.83 57.64 -15.84
N ALA A 272 -17.38 56.46 -15.56
CA ALA A 272 -18.50 56.29 -14.64
C ALA A 272 -17.97 55.49 -13.44
N GLU A 273 -18.26 55.97 -12.23
CA GLU A 273 -18.01 55.24 -10.99
C GLU A 273 -18.94 54.03 -10.94
N GLU A 274 -18.39 52.82 -11.13
CA GLU A 274 -19.10 51.57 -10.92
C GLU A 274 -18.77 51.00 -9.53
N GLU A 275 -19.82 50.73 -8.76
CA GLU A 275 -19.77 49.94 -7.52
C GLU A 275 -19.26 48.52 -7.81
N PRO A 276 -18.46 47.91 -6.90
CA PRO A 276 -17.89 46.59 -7.12
C PRO A 276 -18.98 45.50 -7.11
N SER A 277 -19.23 44.86 -8.25
CA SER A 277 -20.13 43.71 -8.37
C SER A 277 -19.50 42.43 -7.80
N GLU A 278 -20.25 41.68 -6.98
CA GLU A 278 -19.87 40.35 -6.49
C GLU A 278 -19.69 39.37 -7.66
N PHE A 279 -18.48 38.81 -7.82
CA PHE A 279 -18.21 37.88 -8.90
C PHE A 279 -17.24 36.77 -8.49
N LEU A 280 -17.64 35.52 -8.73
CA LEU A 280 -16.84 34.32 -8.54
C LEU A 280 -16.94 33.42 -9.78
N PRO A 281 -15.90 33.39 -10.63
CA PRO A 281 -15.92 32.56 -11.82
C PRO A 281 -16.20 31.08 -11.55
N PRO A 282 -17.03 30.43 -12.39
CA PRO A 282 -17.35 29.01 -12.29
C PRO A 282 -16.12 28.09 -12.20
N LEU A 283 -15.05 28.45 -12.91
CA LEU A 283 -13.80 27.68 -12.92
C LEU A 283 -13.11 27.67 -11.55
N TYR A 284 -13.16 28.76 -10.76
CA TYR A 284 -12.59 28.77 -9.40
C TYR A 284 -13.42 27.97 -8.44
N SER A 285 -14.74 28.08 -8.55
CA SER A 285 -15.65 27.25 -7.76
C SER A 285 -15.38 25.76 -8.00
N PHE A 286 -15.12 25.37 -9.26
CA PHE A 286 -14.76 24.01 -9.64
C PHE A 286 -13.42 23.58 -9.05
N LEU A 287 -12.36 24.39 -9.22
CA LEU A 287 -11.02 24.06 -8.74
C LEU A 287 -10.96 23.97 -7.21
N VAL A 288 -11.60 24.89 -6.51
CA VAL A 288 -11.68 24.85 -5.03
C VAL A 288 -12.44 23.59 -4.59
N SER A 289 -13.59 23.31 -5.21
CA SER A 289 -14.36 22.09 -4.92
C SER A 289 -13.56 20.82 -5.16
N LEU A 290 -12.78 20.78 -6.25
CA LEU A 290 -11.95 19.64 -6.63
C LEU A 290 -10.82 19.41 -5.63
N ILE A 291 -10.11 20.46 -5.23
CA ILE A 291 -9.02 20.37 -4.24
C ILE A 291 -9.56 19.88 -2.90
N VAL A 292 -10.68 20.44 -2.45
CA VAL A 292 -11.32 20.03 -1.18
C VAL A 292 -11.80 18.57 -1.25
N LEU A 293 -12.39 18.15 -2.36
CA LEU A 293 -12.86 16.79 -2.55
C LEU A 293 -11.70 15.79 -2.61
N ILE A 294 -10.62 16.10 -3.33
CA ILE A 294 -9.42 15.24 -3.42
C ILE A 294 -8.77 15.11 -2.04
N GLY A 295 -8.53 16.23 -1.35
CA GLY A 295 -7.93 16.23 -0.02
C GLY A 295 -8.74 15.40 0.96
N ALA A 296 -10.06 15.56 0.95
CA ALA A 296 -10.96 14.81 1.82
C ALA A 296 -11.05 13.32 1.45
N ALA A 297 -11.08 12.99 0.16
CA ALA A 297 -11.03 11.60 -0.30
C ALA A 297 -9.74 10.91 0.18
N PHE A 298 -8.60 11.61 0.09
CA PHE A 298 -7.32 11.11 0.59
C PHE A 298 -7.35 10.85 2.10
N VAL A 299 -7.88 11.78 2.90
CA VAL A 299 -8.12 11.57 4.34
C VAL A 299 -9.00 10.34 4.58
N GLY A 300 -10.02 10.12 3.75
CA GLY A 300 -10.88 8.95 3.80
C GLY A 300 -10.17 7.61 3.52
N LEU A 301 -9.13 7.61 2.68
CA LEU A 301 -8.31 6.42 2.38
C LEU A 301 -7.37 6.04 3.53
N THR A 302 -7.09 6.97 4.46
CA THR A 302 -6.22 6.71 5.61
C THR A 302 -6.93 5.93 6.73
N ARG A 303 -6.13 5.23 7.54
CA ARG A 303 -6.57 4.56 8.78
C ARG A 303 -6.52 5.46 10.01
N LEU A 304 -6.57 6.78 9.84
CA LEU A 304 -6.54 7.74 10.95
C LEU A 304 -7.80 7.61 11.83
N PRO A 305 -7.70 7.82 13.16
CA PRO A 305 -8.86 7.87 14.03
C PRO A 305 -9.72 9.10 13.71
N LEU A 306 -11.00 9.04 14.11
CA LEU A 306 -12.03 10.01 13.69
C LEU A 306 -11.62 11.47 13.96
N TRP A 307 -11.01 11.77 15.11
CA TRP A 307 -10.63 13.14 15.48
C TRP A 307 -9.54 13.72 14.58
N TRP A 308 -8.58 12.90 14.13
CA TRP A 308 -7.59 13.32 13.13
C TRP A 308 -8.24 13.58 11.76
N LYS A 309 -9.21 12.73 11.35
CA LYS A 309 -9.96 12.96 10.11
C LYS A 309 -10.78 14.27 10.15
N VAL A 310 -11.40 14.57 11.28
CA VAL A 310 -12.11 15.85 11.51
C VAL A 310 -11.13 17.02 11.44
N GLY A 311 -9.98 16.93 12.12
CA GLY A 311 -8.95 17.96 12.08
C GLY A 311 -8.40 18.22 10.67
N SER A 312 -8.12 17.17 9.90
CA SER A 312 -7.69 17.30 8.50
C SER A 312 -8.75 17.96 7.64
N ASN A 313 -10.03 17.62 7.81
CA ASN A 313 -11.12 18.26 7.07
C ASN A 313 -11.27 19.74 7.41
N VAL A 314 -11.11 20.14 8.68
CA VAL A 314 -11.10 21.56 9.06
C VAL A 314 -9.96 22.31 8.35
N ALA A 315 -8.76 21.72 8.29
CA ALA A 315 -7.63 22.31 7.59
C ALA A 315 -7.87 22.43 6.07
N ILE A 316 -8.47 21.40 5.45
CA ILE A 316 -8.82 21.40 4.02
C ILE A 316 -9.87 22.48 3.72
N VAL A 317 -10.89 22.62 4.57
CA VAL A 317 -11.92 23.66 4.41
C VAL A 317 -11.32 25.06 4.59
N ALA A 318 -10.42 25.24 5.56
CA ALA A 318 -9.71 26.51 5.75
C ALA A 318 -8.86 26.89 4.53
N LEU A 319 -8.18 25.92 3.92
CA LEU A 319 -7.45 26.12 2.66
C LEU A 319 -8.39 26.48 1.51
N GLY A 320 -9.54 25.79 1.40
CA GLY A 320 -10.57 26.12 0.40
C GLY A 320 -11.11 27.54 0.56
N LEU A 321 -11.38 27.97 1.80
CA LEU A 321 -11.82 29.33 2.11
C LEU A 321 -10.73 30.37 1.82
N LEU A 322 -9.47 30.06 2.10
CA LEU A 322 -8.34 30.91 1.75
C LEU A 322 -8.24 31.09 0.22
N LEU A 323 -8.43 30.02 -0.54
CA LEU A 323 -8.46 30.09 -2.01
C LEU A 323 -9.64 30.95 -2.50
N VAL A 324 -10.83 30.76 -1.95
CA VAL A 324 -12.01 31.59 -2.30
C VAL A 324 -11.76 33.06 -1.97
N TRP A 325 -11.17 33.35 -0.81
CA TRP A 325 -10.82 34.71 -0.41
C TRP A 325 -9.76 35.34 -1.33
N LEU A 326 -8.83 34.54 -1.85
CA LEU A 326 -7.79 34.99 -2.77
C LEU A 326 -8.28 35.13 -4.23
N LEU A 327 -9.35 34.42 -4.60
CA LEU A 327 -9.86 34.32 -5.98
C LEU A 327 -11.16 35.10 -6.23
N GLY A 328 -11.95 35.37 -5.19
CA GLY A 328 -13.22 36.08 -5.28
C GLY A 328 -13.07 37.60 -5.10
N THR A 329 -13.94 38.37 -5.74
CA THR A 329 -14.00 39.83 -5.63
C THR A 329 -15.29 40.26 -4.92
N ALA A 330 -15.17 41.18 -3.96
CA ALA A 330 -16.29 41.83 -3.27
C ALA A 330 -17.33 40.93 -2.57
N LEU A 331 -17.02 39.64 -2.32
CA LEU A 331 -17.96 38.67 -1.73
C LEU A 331 -18.62 39.14 -0.43
N SER A 332 -19.95 39.03 -0.34
CA SER A 332 -20.67 39.33 0.90
C SER A 332 -20.32 38.36 2.04
N PRO A 333 -20.41 38.80 3.33
CA PRO A 333 -20.22 37.91 4.48
C PRO A 333 -21.16 36.69 4.48
N LEU A 334 -22.35 36.85 3.92
CA LEU A 334 -23.32 35.76 3.76
C LEU A 334 -22.84 34.72 2.74
N ALA A 335 -22.32 35.17 1.60
CA ALA A 335 -21.73 34.28 0.58
C ALA A 335 -20.56 33.48 1.14
N ILE A 336 -19.64 34.11 1.87
CA ILE A 336 -18.49 33.43 2.50
C ILE A 336 -18.95 32.35 3.49
N THR A 337 -19.97 32.66 4.30
CA THR A 337 -20.53 31.70 5.27
C THR A 337 -21.18 30.51 4.57
N GLY A 338 -21.95 30.76 3.51
CA GLY A 338 -22.54 29.70 2.68
C GLY A 338 -21.47 28.81 2.03
N ILE A 339 -20.42 29.42 1.48
CA ILE A 339 -19.31 28.71 0.84
C ILE A 339 -18.57 27.84 1.88
N ALA A 340 -18.35 28.34 3.09
CA ALA A 340 -17.77 27.56 4.18
C ALA A 340 -18.57 26.29 4.48
N VAL A 341 -19.90 26.40 4.51
CA VAL A 341 -20.80 25.25 4.70
C VAL A 341 -20.71 24.27 3.52
N ALA A 342 -20.72 24.77 2.29
CA ALA A 342 -20.59 23.92 1.10
C ALA A 342 -19.26 23.15 1.08
N LEU A 343 -18.15 23.81 1.44
CA LEU A 343 -16.83 23.19 1.54
C LEU A 343 -16.75 22.15 2.66
N ALA A 344 -17.33 22.45 3.83
CA ALA A 344 -17.39 21.51 4.94
C ALA A 344 -18.17 20.23 4.59
N LEU A 345 -19.31 20.39 3.91
CA LEU A 345 -20.09 19.25 3.42
C LEU A 345 -19.34 18.47 2.35
N THR A 346 -18.62 19.15 1.45
CA THR A 346 -17.77 18.50 0.42
C THR A 346 -16.68 17.65 1.07
N ALA A 347 -16.00 18.19 2.09
CA ALA A 347 -14.97 17.46 2.82
C ALA A 347 -15.55 16.26 3.58
N ALA A 348 -16.73 16.41 4.17
CA ALA A 348 -17.43 15.30 4.82
C ALA A 348 -17.79 14.20 3.82
N VAL A 349 -18.39 14.55 2.68
CA VAL A 349 -18.74 13.61 1.60
C VAL A 349 -17.50 12.88 1.10
N GLY A 350 -16.44 13.60 0.71
CA GLY A 350 -15.21 12.99 0.22
C GLY A 350 -14.61 11.97 1.20
N THR A 351 -14.53 12.35 2.48
CA THR A 351 -13.96 11.48 3.52
C THR A 351 -14.83 10.24 3.78
N LEU A 352 -16.14 10.43 3.95
CA LEU A 352 -17.08 9.36 4.31
C LEU A 352 -17.27 8.40 3.14
N SER A 353 -17.44 8.89 1.92
CA SER A 353 -17.61 8.05 0.73
C SER A 353 -16.34 7.25 0.44
N ALA A 354 -15.15 7.85 0.56
CA ALA A 354 -13.88 7.12 0.38
C ALA A 354 -13.65 6.05 1.45
N THR A 355 -13.99 6.37 2.72
CA THR A 355 -13.91 5.39 3.82
C THR A 355 -14.92 4.25 3.61
N LEU A 356 -16.13 4.54 3.14
CA LEU A 356 -17.16 3.55 2.85
C LEU A 356 -16.73 2.60 1.72
N LEU A 357 -16.28 3.16 0.60
CA LEU A 357 -15.89 2.38 -0.58
C LEU A 357 -14.70 1.46 -0.30
N THR A 358 -13.68 1.95 0.40
CA THR A 358 -12.54 1.11 0.81
C THR A 358 -12.95 0.00 1.79
N ARG A 359 -13.90 0.28 2.70
CA ARG A 359 -14.40 -0.72 3.65
C ARG A 359 -15.27 -1.80 2.99
N TYR A 360 -16.09 -1.44 2.00
CA TYR A 360 -17.01 -2.36 1.32
C TYR A 360 -16.36 -3.16 0.18
N PHE A 361 -15.39 -2.56 -0.52
CA PHE A 361 -14.75 -3.15 -1.69
C PHE A 361 -13.28 -3.56 -1.46
N GLY A 362 -12.73 -3.32 -0.26
CA GLY A 362 -11.36 -3.70 0.09
C GLY A 362 -10.34 -2.99 -0.81
N GLN A 363 -9.35 -3.73 -1.30
CA GLN A 363 -8.31 -3.19 -2.21
C GLN A 363 -8.89 -2.56 -3.48
N ILE A 364 -9.96 -3.14 -4.04
CA ILE A 364 -10.65 -2.59 -5.21
C ILE A 364 -11.25 -1.21 -4.90
N GLY A 365 -11.69 -0.98 -3.65
CA GLY A 365 -12.27 0.29 -3.22
C GLY A 365 -11.30 1.47 -3.35
N TYR A 366 -10.00 1.24 -3.17
CA TYR A 366 -8.98 2.28 -3.38
C TYR A 366 -8.93 2.71 -4.85
N ALA A 367 -8.94 1.74 -5.78
CA ALA A 367 -8.98 2.02 -7.21
C ALA A 367 -10.29 2.72 -7.61
N VAL A 368 -11.44 2.32 -7.03
CA VAL A 368 -12.74 2.97 -7.30
C VAL A 368 -12.74 4.44 -6.84
N VAL A 369 -12.19 4.75 -5.67
CA VAL A 369 -12.11 6.13 -5.18
C VAL A 369 -11.22 6.98 -6.08
N LEU A 370 -10.03 6.47 -6.44
CA LEU A 370 -9.10 7.20 -7.31
C LEU A 370 -9.67 7.41 -8.71
N ALA A 371 -10.16 6.34 -9.35
CA ALA A 371 -10.76 6.41 -10.68
C ALA A 371 -12.03 7.29 -10.68
N GLY A 372 -12.90 7.15 -9.67
CA GLY A 372 -14.11 7.96 -9.53
C GLY A 372 -13.80 9.45 -9.34
N THR A 373 -12.73 9.79 -8.62
CA THR A 373 -12.28 11.18 -8.45
C THR A 373 -11.75 11.78 -9.75
N LEU A 374 -11.00 10.99 -10.54
CA LEU A 374 -10.52 11.42 -11.86
C LEU A 374 -11.65 11.57 -12.87
N VAL A 375 -12.56 10.58 -12.92
CA VAL A 375 -13.72 10.59 -13.84
C VAL A 375 -14.62 11.77 -13.54
N GLN A 376 -14.97 12.00 -12.27
CA GLN A 376 -15.84 13.13 -11.92
C GLN A 376 -15.16 14.48 -12.16
N ALA A 377 -13.85 14.60 -11.97
CA ALA A 377 -13.09 15.81 -12.31
C ALA A 377 -13.13 16.09 -13.82
N GLY A 378 -12.88 15.08 -14.65
CA GLY A 378 -12.93 15.20 -16.10
C GLY A 378 -14.32 15.53 -16.63
N VAL A 379 -15.35 14.80 -16.17
CA VAL A 379 -16.74 14.99 -16.62
C VAL A 379 -17.29 16.34 -16.16
N THR A 380 -17.12 16.69 -14.87
CA THR A 380 -17.61 17.98 -14.34
C THR A 380 -16.86 19.13 -15.00
N GLY A 381 -15.52 19.05 -15.12
CA GLY A 381 -14.74 20.10 -15.80
C GLY A 381 -15.15 20.29 -17.26
N TRP A 382 -15.36 19.20 -18.00
CA TRP A 382 -15.84 19.26 -19.39
C TRP A 382 -17.23 19.88 -19.51
N VAL A 383 -18.19 19.51 -18.65
CA VAL A 383 -19.55 20.07 -18.69
C VAL A 383 -19.53 21.56 -18.37
N TRP A 384 -18.81 21.98 -17.33
CA TRP A 384 -18.69 23.39 -16.96
C TRP A 384 -17.98 24.23 -18.04
N GLN A 385 -17.02 23.65 -18.75
CA GLN A 385 -16.40 24.28 -19.93
C GLN A 385 -17.34 24.35 -21.14
N SER A 386 -18.21 23.36 -21.34
CA SER A 386 -19.19 23.38 -22.44
C SER A 386 -20.27 24.45 -22.24
N LEU A 387 -20.64 24.72 -20.98
CA LEU A 387 -21.64 25.71 -20.63
C LEU A 387 -21.16 27.15 -20.90
N THR A 388 -19.87 27.44 -20.74
CA THR A 388 -19.30 28.76 -21.06
C THR A 388 -19.12 29.00 -22.56
N SER A 389 -19.24 27.96 -23.40
CA SER A 389 -19.14 28.05 -24.86
C SER A 389 -20.49 28.01 -25.59
N GLY A 390 -21.61 28.13 -24.87
CA GLY A 390 -22.93 28.38 -25.45
C GLY A 390 -23.74 27.14 -25.83
N GLY A 391 -23.40 25.95 -25.34
CA GLY A 391 -24.21 24.76 -25.61
C GLY A 391 -24.02 23.65 -24.60
N SER A 392 -25.12 23.09 -24.10
CA SER A 392 -25.09 21.78 -23.44
C SER A 392 -26.29 20.95 -23.85
N ALA A 393 -26.01 19.76 -24.40
CA ALA A 393 -27.03 18.76 -24.65
C ALA A 393 -27.56 18.20 -23.32
N LEU A 394 -28.86 17.88 -23.25
CA LEU A 394 -29.54 17.35 -22.06
C LEU A 394 -28.78 16.18 -21.39
N TRP A 395 -28.16 15.29 -22.18
CA TRP A 395 -27.40 14.14 -21.65
C TRP A 395 -26.13 14.54 -20.88
N ALA A 396 -25.46 15.63 -21.27
CA ALA A 396 -24.27 16.13 -20.59
C ALA A 396 -24.61 16.70 -19.20
N ARG A 397 -25.78 17.33 -19.07
CA ARG A 397 -26.31 17.84 -17.79
C ARG A 397 -26.67 16.70 -16.83
N VAL A 398 -27.31 15.66 -17.35
CA VAL A 398 -27.62 14.44 -16.57
C VAL A 398 -26.33 13.77 -16.10
N LEU A 399 -25.30 13.68 -16.94
CA LEU A 399 -24.00 13.13 -16.54
C LEU A 399 -23.31 13.94 -15.45
N ALA A 400 -23.31 15.28 -15.54
CA ALA A 400 -22.79 16.13 -14.46
C ALA A 400 -23.62 16.02 -13.19
N GLY A 401 -24.95 15.89 -13.31
CA GLY A 401 -25.85 15.71 -12.17
C GLY A 401 -25.53 14.45 -11.36
N VAL A 402 -25.02 13.38 -11.98
CA VAL A 402 -24.63 12.17 -11.24
C VAL A 402 -23.22 12.28 -10.62
N MET A 403 -22.47 13.35 -10.90
CA MET A 403 -21.13 13.56 -10.34
C MET A 403 -21.20 14.33 -9.02
N PRO A 404 -20.66 13.79 -7.91
CA PRO A 404 -20.65 14.48 -6.61
C PRO A 404 -19.99 15.86 -6.67
N LEU A 405 -18.93 16.02 -7.47
CA LEU A 405 -18.21 17.28 -7.65
C LEU A 405 -19.03 18.41 -8.29
N ASN A 406 -20.13 18.10 -8.98
CA ASN A 406 -20.98 19.10 -9.63
C ASN A 406 -21.72 19.98 -8.62
N TYR A 407 -22.23 19.40 -7.53
CA TYR A 407 -23.02 20.10 -6.52
C TYR A 407 -22.25 21.16 -5.73
N PRO A 408 -21.03 20.91 -5.21
CA PRO A 408 -20.27 21.95 -4.53
C PRO A 408 -19.81 23.03 -5.50
N THR A 409 -19.49 22.66 -6.75
CA THR A 409 -19.16 23.63 -7.81
C THR A 409 -20.34 24.57 -8.05
N ALA A 410 -21.55 24.03 -8.26
CA ALA A 410 -22.77 24.81 -8.47
C ALA A 410 -23.16 25.67 -7.28
N ALA A 411 -23.06 25.13 -6.06
CA ALA A 411 -23.38 25.85 -4.83
C ALA A 411 -22.45 27.05 -4.62
N ILE A 412 -21.13 26.85 -4.78
CA ILE A 412 -20.13 27.90 -4.56
C ILE A 412 -20.24 28.98 -5.64
N THR A 413 -20.44 28.59 -6.90
CA THR A 413 -20.66 29.56 -8.00
C THR A 413 -21.92 30.38 -7.76
N ALA A 414 -23.03 29.75 -7.40
CA ALA A 414 -24.27 30.48 -7.15
C ALA A 414 -24.14 31.43 -5.94
N MET A 415 -23.51 30.99 -4.84
CA MET A 415 -23.29 31.85 -3.67
C MET A 415 -22.36 33.03 -3.95
N GLY A 416 -21.32 32.83 -4.77
CA GLY A 416 -20.35 33.87 -5.09
C GLY A 416 -20.79 34.90 -6.15
N ASN A 417 -21.92 34.67 -6.82
CA ASN A 417 -22.47 35.54 -7.86
C ASN A 417 -23.90 36.02 -7.56
N GLY A 418 -24.41 35.83 -6.33
CA GLY A 418 -25.81 36.16 -6.00
C GLY A 418 -26.85 35.32 -6.76
N GLY A 419 -26.46 34.15 -7.28
CA GLY A 419 -27.26 33.28 -8.13
C GLY A 419 -28.46 32.62 -7.44
N ASN A 420 -29.25 31.88 -8.22
CA ASN A 420 -30.54 31.31 -7.82
C ASN A 420 -30.49 30.53 -6.49
N GLN A 421 -31.21 31.03 -5.46
CA GLN A 421 -31.27 30.41 -4.13
C GLN A 421 -31.78 28.96 -4.14
N THR A 422 -32.62 28.61 -5.11
CA THR A 422 -33.13 27.24 -5.25
C THR A 422 -32.01 26.26 -5.54
N ILE A 423 -31.07 26.64 -6.42
CA ILE A 423 -29.92 25.79 -6.80
C ILE A 423 -28.99 25.59 -5.61
N ILE A 424 -28.76 26.65 -4.83
CA ILE A 424 -27.95 26.60 -3.60
C ILE A 424 -28.51 25.56 -2.63
N TRP A 425 -29.80 25.64 -2.30
CA TRP A 425 -30.42 24.72 -1.34
C TRP A 425 -30.47 23.28 -1.83
N VAL A 426 -30.76 23.05 -3.12
CA VAL A 426 -30.74 21.71 -3.72
C VAL A 426 -29.35 21.09 -3.64
N CYS A 427 -28.31 21.84 -3.99
CA CYS A 427 -26.93 21.34 -3.95
C CYS A 427 -26.48 21.01 -2.52
N LEU A 428 -26.80 21.87 -1.55
CA LEU A 428 -26.52 21.60 -0.13
C LEU A 428 -27.29 20.37 0.38
N ALA A 429 -28.57 20.22 0.01
CA ALA A 429 -29.38 19.07 0.40
C ALA A 429 -28.82 17.75 -0.14
N VAL A 430 -28.33 17.73 -1.38
CA VAL A 430 -27.69 16.55 -1.96
C VAL A 430 -26.40 16.20 -1.23
N LEU A 431 -25.56 17.19 -0.91
CA LEU A 431 -24.33 16.97 -0.15
C LEU A 431 -24.61 16.43 1.27
N VAL A 432 -25.61 16.98 1.96
CA VAL A 432 -26.07 16.46 3.26
C VAL A 432 -26.56 15.02 3.14
N ALA A 433 -27.38 14.72 2.14
CA ALA A 433 -27.89 13.37 1.91
C ALA A 433 -26.76 12.37 1.62
N LEU A 434 -25.77 12.73 0.81
CA LEU A 434 -24.60 11.91 0.54
C LEU A 434 -23.76 11.62 1.79
N ALA A 435 -23.55 12.64 2.62
CA ALA A 435 -22.83 12.49 3.89
C ALA A 435 -23.62 11.59 4.86
N ALA A 436 -24.93 11.79 4.98
CA ALA A 436 -25.80 11.01 5.86
C ALA A 436 -25.86 9.52 5.45
N VAL A 437 -26.05 9.25 4.15
CA VAL A 437 -26.06 7.86 3.62
C VAL A 437 -24.71 7.20 3.84
N SER A 438 -23.60 7.91 3.55
CA SER A 438 -22.26 7.37 3.76
C SER A 438 -21.97 7.08 5.24
N GLY A 439 -22.36 7.99 6.14
CA GLY A 439 -22.19 7.84 7.59
C GLY A 439 -23.04 6.71 8.18
N GLY A 440 -24.32 6.62 7.79
CA GLY A 440 -25.22 5.56 8.25
C GLY A 440 -24.77 4.16 7.82
N LEU A 441 -24.30 4.02 6.58
CA LEU A 441 -23.74 2.76 6.08
C LEU A 441 -22.41 2.38 6.75
N LEU A 442 -21.64 3.35 7.25
CA LEU A 442 -20.43 3.09 8.03
C LEU A 442 -20.76 2.68 9.48
N ALA A 443 -21.78 3.28 10.10
CA ALA A 443 -22.22 2.95 11.46
C ALA A 443 -22.74 1.50 11.55
N THR A 444 -23.59 1.08 10.61
CA THR A 444 -24.12 -0.29 10.55
C THR A 444 -23.04 -1.37 10.45
N THR A 445 -21.91 -1.09 9.79
CA THR A 445 -20.78 -2.03 9.73
C THR A 445 -19.93 -2.12 10.99
N ARG A 446 -20.07 -1.16 11.92
CA ARG A 446 -19.32 -1.13 13.18
C ARG A 446 -19.98 -2.00 14.24
N ASP A 447 -21.31 -2.01 14.29
CA ASP A 447 -22.07 -2.78 15.27
C ASP A 447 -22.02 -4.30 15.01
N GLU A 448 -21.92 -4.72 13.75
CA GLU A 448 -21.75 -6.13 13.36
C GLU A 448 -20.35 -6.73 13.64
N GLN A 449 -19.35 -5.93 13.99
CA GLN A 449 -18.01 -6.44 14.37
C GLN A 449 -17.84 -6.55 15.89
N LEU A 450 -18.78 -6.01 16.66
CA LEU A 450 -18.80 -6.04 18.12
C LEU A 450 -19.84 -7.02 18.68
N ALA A 451 -20.72 -7.54 17.82
CA ALA A 451 -21.62 -8.67 18.07
C ALA A 451 -21.02 -9.95 17.47
#